data_AF-A0A212EYG2-F1
#
_entry.id   AF-A0A212EYG2-F1
#
_cell.length_a   1.000
_cell.length_b   1.000
_cell.length_c   1.000
_cell.angle_alpha   90.00
_cell.angle_beta   90.00
_cell.angle_gamma   90.00
#
_symmetry.space_group_name_H-M   'P 1'
#
loop_
_entity.id
_entity.type
_entity.pdbx_description
1 polymer ?
#
loop_
_entity_poly.entity_id
_entity_poly.type
_entity_poly.pdbx_seq_one_letter_code
_entity_poly.pdbx_strand_id
1 'polypeptide(L)'
;MKQAKADALLKEAAAKEAKQREAEQLFRMRLNPLSDPGYQPKPSEVTGQLGEALQKYRAAWSIYDKFSPEEYPKTIYGFMQSILTEELMCQLHEECRRYVDELMRLDLKLLIKAQQEMFKSVGWQYPKMRPRKKPKSTPLPKSLKLNDAVLDSMKTIFDLGIISKPTAKIKDIIGDFKYAAYEMNIKDPDATFPSPGFGDVRRRLIMSCVFGSGIEPGAVRNKAVMLLGPERNGKAFMVDTICGELNAIKIDITPEVFSAVVDIPAKVLAEVVLAAKIFQPSVIYMKNIERVFSKKVRDF
;
A
#
# COMPACT_ATOMS: atom_id res chain seq x y z
N MET A 1 -18.05 66.04 -3.12
CA MET A 1 -18.39 65.05 -2.06
C MET A 1 -19.52 64.09 -2.42
N LYS A 2 -20.59 64.49 -3.12
CA LYS A 2 -21.69 63.57 -3.50
C LYS A 2 -21.37 62.63 -4.68
N GLN A 3 -20.65 63.12 -5.70
CA GLN A 3 -20.27 62.31 -6.87
C GLN A 3 -19.25 61.20 -6.53
N ALA A 4 -18.21 61.52 -5.75
CA ALA A 4 -17.23 60.50 -5.31
C ALA A 4 -17.84 59.37 -4.46
N LYS A 5 -18.93 59.64 -3.71
CA LYS A 5 -19.67 58.61 -2.98
C LYS A 5 -20.52 57.73 -3.91
N ALA A 6 -21.08 58.31 -4.98
CA ALA A 6 -21.83 57.56 -5.99
C ALA A 6 -20.90 56.65 -6.84
N ASP A 7 -19.72 57.13 -7.20
CA ASP A 7 -18.73 56.33 -7.94
C ASP A 7 -18.15 55.19 -7.09
N ALA A 8 -17.98 55.40 -5.78
CA ALA A 8 -17.60 54.34 -4.84
C ALA A 8 -18.69 53.25 -4.73
N LEU A 9 -19.96 53.65 -4.64
CA LEU A 9 -21.10 52.72 -4.62
C LEU A 9 -21.24 51.92 -5.93
N LEU A 10 -20.99 52.56 -7.09
CA LEU A 10 -21.00 51.88 -8.39
C LEU A 10 -19.84 50.89 -8.53
N LYS A 11 -18.63 51.23 -8.03
CA LYS A 11 -17.51 50.29 -7.98
C LYS A 11 -17.75 49.12 -7.04
N GLU A 12 -18.39 49.36 -5.90
CA GLU A 12 -18.80 48.28 -4.98
C GLU A 12 -19.87 47.37 -5.58
N ALA A 13 -20.83 47.94 -6.33
CA ALA A 13 -21.85 47.16 -7.04
C ALA A 13 -21.23 46.32 -8.17
N ALA A 14 -20.35 46.90 -9.00
CA ALA A 14 -19.63 46.18 -10.04
C ALA A 14 -18.72 45.07 -9.49
N ALA A 15 -18.07 45.31 -8.34
CA ALA A 15 -17.27 44.29 -7.66
C ALA A 15 -18.13 43.15 -7.07
N LYS A 16 -19.36 43.44 -6.61
CA LYS A 16 -20.32 42.41 -6.18
C LYS A 16 -20.82 41.58 -7.36
N GLU A 17 -21.15 42.20 -8.49
CA GLU A 17 -21.55 41.49 -9.71
C GLU A 17 -20.42 40.63 -10.28
N ALA A 18 -19.17 41.13 -10.28
CA ALA A 18 -18.01 40.35 -10.70
C ALA A 18 -17.83 39.10 -9.83
N LYS A 19 -17.92 39.24 -8.50
CA LYS A 19 -17.86 38.11 -7.55
C LYS A 19 -19.01 37.12 -7.76
N GLN A 20 -20.22 37.59 -8.07
CA GLN A 20 -21.35 36.72 -8.37
C GLN A 20 -21.13 35.93 -9.66
N ARG A 21 -20.64 36.58 -10.73
CA ARG A 21 -20.32 35.90 -12.00
C ARG A 21 -19.20 34.87 -11.83
N GLU A 22 -18.17 35.18 -11.04
CA GLU A 22 -17.11 34.24 -10.70
C GLU A 22 -17.63 33.03 -9.90
N ALA A 23 -18.51 33.25 -8.92
CA ALA A 23 -19.14 32.19 -8.15
C ALA A 23 -20.03 31.28 -9.03
N GLU A 24 -20.79 31.86 -9.96
CA GLU A 24 -21.62 31.10 -10.92
C GLU A 24 -20.77 30.27 -11.90
N GLN A 25 -19.65 30.81 -12.37
CA GLN A 25 -18.71 30.07 -13.21
C GLN A 25 -18.06 28.91 -12.44
N LEU A 26 -17.62 29.14 -11.20
CA LEU A 26 -17.11 28.10 -10.32
C LEU A 26 -18.16 27.02 -10.03
N PHE A 27 -19.41 27.40 -9.77
CA PHE A 27 -20.52 26.47 -9.56
C PHE A 27 -20.76 25.59 -10.79
N ARG A 28 -20.77 26.19 -12.00
CA ARG A 28 -20.87 25.44 -13.26
C ARG A 28 -19.70 24.47 -13.47
N MET A 29 -18.47 24.86 -13.13
CA MET A 29 -17.30 23.99 -13.26
C MET A 29 -17.35 22.79 -12.31
N ARG A 30 -17.93 22.95 -11.11
CA ARG A 30 -18.08 21.88 -10.10
C ARG A 30 -19.21 20.90 -10.38
N LEU A 31 -20.25 21.32 -11.10
CA LEU A 31 -21.31 20.41 -11.57
C LEU A 31 -20.77 19.34 -12.52
N ASN A 32 -19.62 19.58 -13.15
CA ASN A 32 -18.97 18.63 -14.02
C ASN A 32 -17.79 17.96 -13.28
N PRO A 33 -17.86 16.64 -12.99
CA PRO A 33 -16.85 15.91 -12.22
C PRO A 33 -15.43 15.96 -12.79
N LEU A 34 -15.28 16.27 -14.09
CA LEU A 34 -13.99 16.33 -14.78
C LEU A 34 -13.32 17.72 -14.69
N SER A 35 -14.09 18.77 -14.36
CA SER A 35 -13.61 20.14 -14.25
C SER A 35 -13.72 20.74 -12.85
N ASP A 36 -14.01 19.91 -11.85
CA ASP A 36 -14.12 20.33 -10.46
C ASP A 36 -12.75 20.81 -9.93
N PRO A 37 -12.60 22.09 -9.53
CA PRO A 37 -11.37 22.60 -8.94
C PRO A 37 -10.99 21.95 -7.59
N GLY A 38 -11.96 21.39 -6.87
CA GLY A 38 -11.77 20.82 -5.52
C GLY A 38 -11.37 19.35 -5.51
N TYR A 39 -11.73 18.58 -6.55
CA TYR A 39 -11.40 17.17 -6.65
C TYR A 39 -10.91 16.83 -8.05
N GLN A 40 -9.59 16.83 -8.23
CA GLN A 40 -8.96 16.28 -9.42
C GLN A 40 -8.77 14.77 -9.21
N PRO A 41 -9.52 13.89 -9.91
CA PRO A 41 -9.20 12.47 -9.88
C PRO A 41 -7.76 12.32 -10.38
N LYS A 42 -6.90 11.75 -9.53
CA LYS A 42 -5.53 11.49 -9.95
C LYS A 42 -5.60 10.58 -11.17
N PRO A 43 -5.07 11.00 -12.34
CA PRO A 43 -5.04 10.13 -13.50
C PRO A 43 -4.26 8.89 -13.11
N SER A 44 -4.79 7.71 -13.44
CA SER A 44 -4.04 6.49 -13.16
C SER A 44 -2.75 6.53 -13.97
N GLU A 45 -1.62 6.24 -13.34
CA GLU A 45 -0.30 6.24 -14.00
C GLU A 45 -0.27 5.25 -15.18
N VAL A 46 -1.18 4.27 -15.15
CA VAL A 46 -1.26 3.16 -16.11
C VAL A 46 -2.17 3.47 -17.30
N THR A 47 -3.10 4.44 -17.20
CA THR A 47 -4.09 4.69 -18.26
C THR A 47 -3.45 5.12 -19.59
N GLY A 48 -2.39 5.93 -19.54
CA GLY A 48 -1.67 6.35 -20.75
C GLY A 48 -0.96 5.18 -21.44
N GLN A 49 -0.25 4.37 -20.65
CA GLN A 49 0.43 3.17 -21.15
C GLN A 49 -0.56 2.17 -21.75
N LEU A 50 -1.71 1.98 -21.10
CA LEU A 50 -2.77 1.12 -21.60
C LEU A 50 -3.38 1.63 -22.92
N GLY A 51 -3.59 2.95 -23.02
CA GLY A 51 -4.10 3.57 -24.25
C GLY A 51 -3.15 3.40 -25.43
N GLU A 52 -1.86 3.64 -25.24
CA GLU A 52 -0.83 3.41 -26.26
C GLU A 52 -0.73 1.93 -26.65
N ALA A 53 -0.79 1.02 -25.67
CA ALA A 53 -0.78 -0.42 -25.92
C ALA A 53 -2.01 -0.85 -26.75
N LEU A 54 -3.20 -0.33 -26.43
CA LEU A 54 -4.43 -0.60 -27.18
C LEU A 54 -4.38 -0.06 -28.61
N GLN A 55 -3.78 1.12 -28.84
CA GLN A 55 -3.61 1.66 -30.19
C GLN A 55 -2.63 0.81 -31.01
N LYS A 56 -1.49 0.43 -30.43
CA LYS A 56 -0.52 -0.48 -31.07
C LYS A 56 -1.15 -1.84 -31.37
N TYR A 57 -1.95 -2.36 -30.44
CA TYR A 57 -2.70 -3.60 -30.63
C TYR A 57 -3.71 -3.48 -31.77
N ARG A 58 -4.54 -2.44 -31.79
CA ARG A 58 -5.53 -2.24 -32.85
C ARG A 58 -4.89 -2.08 -34.23
N ALA A 59 -3.77 -1.37 -34.32
CA ALA A 59 -3.09 -1.12 -35.57
C ALA A 59 -2.39 -2.37 -36.14
N ALA A 60 -1.72 -3.15 -35.29
CA ALA A 60 -0.88 -4.27 -35.73
C ALA A 60 -1.51 -5.65 -35.54
N TRP A 61 -2.37 -5.82 -34.53
CA TRP A 61 -2.81 -7.14 -34.07
C TRP A 61 -4.32 -7.41 -34.19
N SER A 62 -5.16 -6.40 -34.46
CA SER A 62 -6.63 -6.57 -34.59
C SER A 62 -7.08 -7.53 -35.69
N ILE A 63 -6.21 -7.80 -36.67
CA ILE A 63 -6.47 -8.74 -37.75
C ILE A 63 -6.44 -10.18 -37.22
N TYR A 64 -5.59 -10.46 -36.21
CA TYR A 64 -5.43 -11.81 -35.66
C TYR A 64 -6.62 -12.28 -34.84
N ASP A 65 -7.42 -11.35 -34.29
CA ASP A 65 -8.66 -11.67 -33.55
C ASP A 65 -9.76 -12.28 -34.42
N LYS A 66 -9.64 -12.15 -35.75
CA LYS A 66 -10.63 -12.68 -36.70
C LYS A 66 -10.29 -14.07 -37.23
N PHE A 67 -9.09 -14.60 -36.93
CA PHE A 67 -8.69 -15.91 -37.41
C PHE A 67 -9.29 -17.03 -36.56
N SER A 68 -9.76 -18.10 -37.22
CA SER A 68 -10.26 -19.28 -36.52
C SER A 68 -9.12 -20.03 -35.83
N PRO A 69 -9.26 -20.41 -34.54
CA PRO A 69 -8.27 -21.22 -33.82
C PRO A 69 -7.94 -22.57 -34.48
N GLU A 70 -8.86 -23.11 -35.27
CA GLU A 70 -8.71 -24.41 -35.95
C GLU A 70 -7.79 -24.32 -37.17
N GLU A 71 -7.81 -23.21 -37.90
CA GLU A 71 -7.04 -23.02 -39.14
C GLU A 71 -5.61 -22.50 -38.86
N TYR A 72 -5.43 -21.73 -37.78
CA TYR A 72 -4.17 -21.08 -37.46
C TYR A 72 -3.71 -21.30 -35.99
N PRO A 73 -3.55 -22.57 -35.55
CA PRO A 73 -3.22 -22.88 -34.16
C PRO A 73 -1.85 -22.35 -33.74
N LYS A 74 -0.87 -22.33 -34.65
CA LYS A 74 0.48 -21.80 -34.39
C LYS A 74 0.51 -20.30 -34.20
N THR A 75 -0.40 -19.54 -34.82
CA THR A 75 -0.41 -18.07 -34.73
C THR A 75 -1.12 -17.59 -33.47
N ILE A 76 -2.17 -18.32 -33.03
CA ILE A 76 -2.98 -17.98 -31.86
C ILE A 76 -2.36 -18.56 -30.58
N TYR A 77 -1.91 -19.82 -30.61
CA TYR A 77 -1.31 -20.50 -29.45
C TYR A 77 0.22 -20.52 -29.46
N GLY A 78 0.87 -20.03 -30.51
CA GLY A 78 2.35 -20.05 -30.61
C GLY A 78 3.06 -19.28 -29.50
N PHE A 79 2.47 -18.18 -29.03
CA PHE A 79 3.00 -17.45 -27.87
C PHE A 79 2.81 -18.24 -26.56
N MET A 80 1.69 -18.97 -26.41
CA MET A 80 1.53 -19.89 -25.27
C MET A 80 2.53 -21.04 -25.35
N GLN A 81 2.83 -21.51 -26.57
CA GLN A 81 3.85 -22.50 -26.81
C GLN A 81 5.24 -21.97 -26.43
N SER A 82 5.60 -20.73 -26.79
CA SER A 82 6.88 -20.14 -26.38
C SER A 82 6.98 -20.03 -24.87
N ILE A 83 5.96 -19.51 -24.19
CA ILE A 83 5.92 -19.43 -22.71
C ILE A 83 6.07 -20.82 -22.08
N LEU A 84 5.32 -21.82 -22.56
CA LEU A 84 5.37 -23.19 -22.04
C LEU A 84 6.75 -23.82 -22.30
N THR A 85 7.36 -23.54 -23.46
CA THR A 85 8.70 -24.03 -23.78
C THR A 85 9.79 -23.28 -23.04
N GLU A 86 9.63 -21.99 -22.72
CA GLU A 86 10.61 -21.19 -21.99
C GLU A 86 10.81 -21.73 -20.57
N GLU A 87 9.73 -22.08 -19.87
CA GLU A 87 9.82 -22.72 -18.54
C GLU A 87 10.55 -24.06 -18.62
N LEU A 88 10.21 -24.89 -19.61
CA LEU A 88 10.87 -26.18 -19.86
C LEU A 88 12.35 -25.99 -20.23
N MET A 89 12.66 -24.99 -21.06
CA MET A 89 14.04 -24.67 -21.46
C MET A 89 14.85 -24.14 -20.28
N CYS A 90 14.26 -23.35 -19.37
CA CYS A 90 14.94 -22.94 -18.14
C CYS A 90 15.32 -24.15 -17.28
N GLN A 91 14.39 -25.09 -17.07
CA GLN A 91 14.66 -26.32 -16.33
C GLN A 91 15.77 -27.14 -17.01
N LEU A 92 15.67 -27.35 -18.32
CA LEU A 92 16.69 -28.03 -19.10
C LEU A 92 18.05 -27.31 -19.02
N HIS A 93 18.08 -25.99 -19.11
CA HIS A 93 19.31 -25.22 -18.98
C HIS A 93 19.93 -25.34 -17.59
N GLU A 94 19.14 -25.38 -16.51
CA GLU A 94 19.64 -25.62 -15.16
C GLU A 94 20.25 -27.02 -15.01
N GLU A 95 19.62 -28.03 -15.60
CA GLU A 95 20.14 -29.40 -15.62
C GLU A 95 21.43 -29.49 -16.46
N CYS A 96 21.41 -29.00 -17.70
CA CYS A 96 22.58 -28.96 -18.58
C CYS A 96 23.74 -28.20 -17.95
N ARG A 97 23.47 -27.09 -17.24
CA ARG A 97 24.51 -26.30 -16.58
C ARG A 97 25.29 -27.10 -15.54
N ARG A 98 24.64 -28.02 -14.82
CA ARG A 98 25.34 -28.90 -13.86
C ARG A 98 26.36 -29.79 -14.57
N TYR A 99 25.96 -30.41 -15.67
CA TYR A 99 26.85 -31.25 -16.47
C TYR A 99 27.99 -30.47 -17.12
N VAL A 100 27.68 -29.29 -17.68
CA VAL A 100 28.70 -28.41 -18.28
C VAL A 100 29.69 -27.94 -17.21
N ASP A 101 29.24 -27.54 -16.03
CA ASP A 101 30.12 -27.13 -14.92
C ASP A 101 31.03 -28.28 -14.46
N GLU A 102 30.54 -29.53 -14.46
CA GLU A 102 31.35 -30.71 -14.16
C GLU A 102 32.41 -30.97 -15.24
N LEU A 103 32.03 -30.93 -16.51
CA LEU A 103 32.96 -31.05 -17.64
C LEU A 103 34.04 -29.97 -17.60
N MET A 104 33.66 -28.71 -17.39
CA MET A 104 34.61 -27.60 -17.27
C MET A 104 35.58 -27.78 -16.09
N ARG A 105 35.13 -28.37 -14.97
CA ARG A 105 36.01 -28.69 -13.84
C ARG A 105 36.99 -29.81 -14.18
N LEU A 106 36.59 -30.79 -15.00
CA LEU A 106 37.47 -31.86 -15.48
C LEU A 106 38.51 -31.31 -16.46
N ASP A 107 38.08 -30.52 -17.44
CA ASP A 107 38.96 -29.86 -18.41
C ASP A 107 39.98 -28.96 -17.71
N LEU A 108 39.54 -28.19 -16.70
CA LEU A 108 40.45 -27.37 -15.89
C LEU A 108 41.48 -28.22 -15.16
N LYS A 109 41.11 -29.37 -14.61
CA LYS A 109 42.05 -30.29 -13.94
C LYS A 109 43.07 -30.87 -14.92
N LEU A 110 42.63 -31.27 -16.12
CA LEU A 110 43.50 -31.75 -17.19
C LEU A 110 44.49 -30.66 -17.62
N LEU A 111 44.00 -29.44 -17.83
CA LEU A 111 44.82 -28.30 -18.22
C LEU A 111 45.87 -27.96 -17.15
N ILE A 112 45.50 -27.97 -15.87
CA ILE A 112 46.44 -27.73 -14.77
C ILE A 112 47.53 -28.81 -14.73
N LYS A 113 47.19 -30.09 -14.94
CA LYS A 113 48.18 -31.18 -14.99
C LYS A 113 49.17 -30.99 -16.14
N ALA A 114 48.66 -30.75 -17.35
CA ALA A 114 49.49 -30.51 -18.53
C ALA A 114 50.42 -29.30 -18.35
N GLN A 115 49.92 -28.21 -17.75
CA GLN A 115 50.76 -27.06 -17.41
C GLN A 115 51.85 -27.45 -16.39
N GLN A 116 51.52 -28.16 -15.31
CA GLN A 116 52.50 -28.58 -14.32
C GLN A 116 53.61 -29.46 -14.92
N GLU A 117 53.29 -30.31 -15.89
CA GLU A 117 54.26 -31.13 -16.63
C GLU A 117 55.20 -30.27 -17.48
N MET A 118 54.67 -29.27 -18.20
CA MET A 118 55.51 -28.33 -18.97
C MET A 118 56.41 -27.47 -18.08
N PHE A 119 55.92 -27.00 -16.93
CA PHE A 119 56.76 -26.24 -15.99
C PHE A 119 57.90 -27.10 -15.42
N LYS A 120 57.63 -28.38 -15.15
CA LYS A 120 58.65 -29.34 -14.71
C LYS A 120 59.71 -29.61 -15.77
N SER A 121 59.34 -29.74 -17.05
CA SER A 121 60.31 -29.98 -18.13
C SER A 121 61.25 -28.80 -18.37
N VAL A 122 60.78 -27.57 -18.11
CA VAL A 122 61.58 -26.33 -18.21
C VAL A 122 62.33 -26.01 -16.91
N GLY A 123 62.07 -26.73 -15.81
CA GLY A 123 62.71 -26.53 -14.50
C GLY A 123 62.16 -25.34 -13.70
N TRP A 124 60.97 -24.84 -14.03
CA TRP A 124 60.34 -23.70 -13.35
C TRP A 124 59.24 -24.13 -12.38
N GLN A 125 58.99 -23.34 -11.33
CA GLN A 125 57.92 -23.62 -10.36
C GLN A 125 56.55 -23.13 -10.86
N TYR A 126 55.49 -23.94 -10.68
CA TYR A 126 54.13 -23.60 -11.08
C TYR A 126 53.49 -22.56 -10.13
N PRO A 127 52.96 -21.42 -10.63
CA PRO A 127 52.37 -20.37 -9.80
C PRO A 127 51.03 -20.79 -9.17
N LYS A 128 50.83 -20.46 -7.88
CA LYS A 128 49.57 -20.74 -7.16
C LYS A 128 48.51 -19.68 -7.48
N MET A 129 47.35 -20.09 -8.00
CA MET A 129 46.22 -19.19 -8.25
C MET A 129 45.58 -18.71 -6.94
N ARG A 130 45.30 -17.40 -6.83
CA ARG A 130 44.59 -16.82 -5.67
C ARG A 130 43.08 -17.06 -5.79
N PRO A 131 42.38 -17.45 -4.70
CA PRO A 131 40.93 -17.64 -4.76
C PRO A 131 40.20 -16.31 -4.98
N ARG A 132 39.26 -16.29 -5.93
CA ARG A 132 38.40 -15.12 -6.21
C ARG A 132 37.35 -14.97 -5.10
N LYS A 133 37.20 -13.75 -4.56
CA LYS A 133 36.14 -13.43 -3.58
C LYS A 133 34.78 -13.46 -4.29
N LYS A 134 33.83 -14.24 -3.75
CA LYS A 134 32.45 -14.28 -4.26
C LYS A 134 31.75 -12.92 -4.03
N PRO A 135 30.94 -12.41 -4.97
CA PRO A 135 30.15 -11.20 -4.77
C PRO A 135 29.14 -11.41 -3.63
N LYS A 136 29.00 -10.42 -2.74
CA LYS A 136 27.99 -10.43 -1.67
C LYS A 136 26.61 -10.20 -2.30
N SER A 137 25.66 -11.10 -2.11
CA SER A 137 24.28 -10.84 -2.52
C SER A 137 23.66 -9.75 -1.64
N THR A 138 22.77 -8.95 -2.21
CA THR A 138 21.95 -8.02 -1.45
C THR A 138 21.10 -8.80 -0.46
N PRO A 139 21.06 -8.40 0.83
CA PRO A 139 20.26 -9.10 1.82
C PRO A 139 18.78 -8.83 1.56
N LEU A 140 18.04 -9.89 1.25
CA LEU A 140 16.58 -9.89 1.31
C LEU A 140 16.15 -9.55 2.76
N PRO A 141 15.02 -8.84 2.95
CA PRO A 141 14.47 -8.63 4.28
C PRO A 141 14.25 -9.99 4.94
N LYS A 142 14.94 -10.22 6.06
CA LYS A 142 14.88 -11.49 6.79
C LYS A 142 13.45 -11.66 7.29
N SER A 143 12.82 -12.78 6.96
CA SER A 143 11.59 -13.20 7.62
C SER A 143 11.84 -13.28 9.13
N LEU A 144 10.89 -12.79 9.93
CA LEU A 144 10.95 -12.93 11.38
C LEU A 144 10.90 -14.43 11.69
N LYS A 145 12.02 -14.98 12.15
CA LYS A 145 12.07 -16.35 12.65
C LYS A 145 11.44 -16.37 14.04
N LEU A 146 10.42 -17.20 14.21
CA LEU A 146 9.83 -17.46 15.51
C LEU A 146 10.87 -18.23 16.34
N ASN A 147 11.41 -17.59 17.37
CA ASN A 147 12.31 -18.21 18.34
C ASN A 147 11.56 -18.37 19.66
N ASP A 148 11.95 -19.32 20.51
CA ASP A 148 11.30 -19.57 21.81
C ASP A 148 11.28 -18.32 22.71
N ALA A 149 12.35 -17.52 22.70
CA ALA A 149 12.39 -16.25 23.42
C ALA A 149 11.32 -15.23 22.95
N VAL A 150 10.96 -15.24 21.66
CA VAL A 150 9.90 -14.39 21.12
C VAL A 150 8.54 -14.89 21.58
N LEU A 151 8.34 -16.21 21.63
CA LEU A 151 7.11 -16.82 22.16
C LEU A 151 6.94 -16.52 23.66
N ASP A 152 8.01 -16.53 24.44
CA ASP A 152 7.95 -16.18 25.87
C ASP A 152 7.58 -14.72 26.09
N SER A 153 8.12 -13.79 25.29
CA SER A 153 7.70 -12.37 25.31
C SER A 153 6.25 -12.15 24.84
N MET A 154 5.63 -13.12 24.18
CA MET A 154 4.21 -13.03 23.82
C MET A 154 3.30 -13.52 24.92
N LYS A 155 3.71 -14.53 25.71
CA LYS A 155 2.92 -15.03 26.83
C LYS A 155 2.57 -13.90 27.78
N THR A 156 3.56 -13.05 28.08
CA THR A 156 3.35 -11.85 28.90
C THR A 156 2.26 -10.95 28.31
N ILE A 157 2.25 -10.70 27.00
CA ILE A 157 1.21 -9.88 26.35
C ILE A 157 -0.17 -10.55 26.40
N PHE A 158 -0.25 -11.87 26.23
CA PHE A 158 -1.51 -12.61 26.36
C PHE A 158 -2.06 -12.53 27.79
N ASP A 159 -1.18 -12.62 28.79
CA ASP A 159 -1.55 -12.50 30.21
C ASP A 159 -2.11 -11.11 30.54
N LEU A 160 -1.69 -10.06 29.82
CA LEU A 160 -2.24 -8.70 29.98
C LEU A 160 -3.72 -8.59 29.54
N GLY A 161 -4.27 -9.56 28.79
CA GLY A 161 -5.67 -9.52 28.34
C GLY A 161 -6.01 -8.41 27.32
N ILE A 162 -4.99 -7.83 26.69
CA ILE A 162 -5.11 -6.71 25.74
C ILE A 162 -5.61 -7.16 24.34
N ILE A 163 -5.49 -8.45 24.05
CA ILE A 163 -5.78 -9.03 22.74
C ILE A 163 -7.23 -9.49 22.67
N SER A 164 -7.95 -9.04 21.64
CA SER A 164 -9.32 -9.47 21.34
C SER A 164 -9.49 -9.76 19.85
N LYS A 165 -10.49 -10.59 19.50
CA LYS A 165 -10.85 -10.90 18.11
C LYS A 165 -12.32 -10.58 17.87
N PRO A 166 -12.66 -9.31 17.57
CA PRO A 166 -14.03 -8.93 17.27
C PRO A 166 -14.51 -9.57 15.96
N THR A 167 -15.80 -9.89 15.90
CA THR A 167 -16.47 -10.56 14.76
C THR A 167 -17.48 -9.66 14.03
N ALA A 168 -17.62 -8.41 14.47
CA ALA A 168 -18.54 -7.44 13.89
C ALA A 168 -18.18 -7.13 12.44
N LYS A 169 -19.18 -6.85 11.59
CA LYS A 169 -18.97 -6.57 10.16
C LYS A 169 -19.26 -5.11 9.85
N ILE A 170 -18.66 -4.58 8.79
CA ILE A 170 -18.86 -3.18 8.36
C ILE A 170 -20.31 -2.90 7.99
N LYS A 171 -21.05 -3.93 7.56
CA LYS A 171 -22.51 -3.84 7.32
C LYS A 171 -23.33 -3.50 8.56
N ASP A 172 -22.81 -3.78 9.75
CA ASP A 172 -23.50 -3.55 11.02
C ASP A 172 -23.40 -2.08 11.47
N ILE A 173 -22.60 -1.26 10.77
CA ILE A 173 -22.55 0.19 10.98
C ILE A 173 -23.84 0.82 10.46
N ILE A 174 -24.65 1.34 11.37
CA ILE A 174 -25.88 2.07 11.06
C ILE A 174 -25.52 3.52 10.74
N GLY A 175 -25.96 3.98 9.57
CA GLY A 175 -25.85 5.39 9.18
C GLY A 175 -25.80 5.55 7.67
N ASP A 176 -26.36 6.67 7.19
CA ASP A 176 -26.52 6.94 5.77
C ASP A 176 -25.49 7.96 5.26
N PHE A 177 -25.40 8.07 3.94
CA PHE A 177 -24.68 9.13 3.25
C PHE A 177 -25.40 10.46 3.47
N LYS A 178 -24.63 11.56 3.54
CA LYS A 178 -25.23 12.88 3.50
C LYS A 178 -25.45 13.30 2.05
N TYR A 179 -26.63 13.01 1.51
CA TYR A 179 -26.99 13.33 0.13
C TYR A 179 -26.87 14.82 -0.20
N ALA A 180 -27.24 15.70 0.75
CA ALA A 180 -27.09 17.15 0.59
C ALA A 180 -25.62 17.63 0.57
N ALA A 181 -24.65 16.80 0.99
CA ALA A 181 -23.25 17.19 1.03
C ALA A 181 -22.68 17.48 -0.36
N TYR A 182 -23.10 16.73 -1.37
CA TYR A 182 -22.65 16.96 -2.74
C TYR A 182 -23.08 18.36 -3.22
N GLU A 183 -24.37 18.69 -3.11
CA GLU A 183 -24.90 19.99 -3.55
C GLU A 183 -24.32 21.18 -2.78
N MET A 184 -24.08 21.01 -1.47
CA MET A 184 -23.56 22.07 -0.61
C MET A 184 -22.06 22.31 -0.84
N ASN A 185 -21.27 21.24 -1.05
CA ASN A 185 -19.84 21.35 -1.40
C ASN A 185 -19.64 22.00 -2.78
N ILE A 186 -20.58 21.77 -3.71
CA ILE A 186 -20.58 22.46 -5.01
C ILE A 186 -20.82 23.96 -4.82
N LYS A 187 -21.71 24.36 -3.90
CA LYS A 187 -22.01 25.79 -3.64
C LYS A 187 -20.86 26.50 -2.95
N ASP A 188 -20.30 25.90 -1.90
CA ASP A 188 -19.25 26.53 -1.08
C ASP A 188 -18.03 25.59 -0.94
N PRO A 189 -16.86 25.94 -1.53
CA PRO A 189 -15.67 25.06 -1.54
C PRO A 189 -14.99 24.94 -0.19
N ASP A 190 -14.99 26.03 0.58
CA ASP A 190 -14.40 26.10 1.92
C ASP A 190 -15.41 25.70 3.00
N ALA A 191 -16.59 25.22 2.60
CA ALA A 191 -17.64 24.88 3.54
C ALA A 191 -17.18 23.75 4.45
N THR A 192 -17.05 24.10 5.73
CA THR A 192 -16.90 23.14 6.84
C THR A 192 -18.19 22.31 7.03
N PHE A 193 -19.24 22.59 6.26
CA PHE A 193 -20.57 22.01 6.36
C PHE A 193 -21.14 21.61 4.99
N PRO A 194 -21.83 20.48 4.87
CA PRO A 194 -22.11 19.53 5.94
C PRO A 194 -20.91 18.62 6.22
N SER A 195 -20.64 18.41 7.51
CA SER A 195 -19.66 17.40 7.97
C SER A 195 -19.97 16.04 7.33
N PRO A 196 -19.01 15.13 7.14
CA PRO A 196 -19.29 13.82 6.55
C PRO A 196 -20.37 13.05 7.31
N GLY A 197 -21.19 12.28 6.59
CA GLY A 197 -22.16 11.34 7.16
C GLY A 197 -21.50 10.05 7.62
N PHE A 198 -22.24 9.21 8.35
CA PHE A 198 -21.75 7.89 8.75
C PHE A 198 -21.52 6.98 7.54
N GLY A 199 -22.31 7.11 6.46
CA GLY A 199 -22.08 6.41 5.20
C GLY A 199 -20.75 6.80 4.55
N ASP A 200 -20.40 8.08 4.58
CA ASP A 200 -19.12 8.59 4.06
C ASP A 200 -17.93 8.06 4.86
N VAL A 201 -18.05 8.07 6.19
CA VAL A 201 -17.05 7.50 7.10
C VAL A 201 -16.89 6.00 6.85
N ARG A 202 -18.00 5.26 6.72
CA ARG A 202 -18.00 3.83 6.39
C ARG A 202 -17.26 3.56 5.08
N ARG A 203 -17.55 4.33 4.03
CA ARG A 203 -16.86 4.22 2.74
C ARG A 203 -15.37 4.53 2.87
N ARG A 204 -15.00 5.55 3.64
CA ARG A 204 -13.62 5.94 3.87
C ARG A 204 -12.83 4.88 4.64
N LEU A 205 -13.46 4.22 5.62
CA LEU A 205 -12.88 3.10 6.35
C LEU A 205 -12.61 1.89 5.44
N ILE A 206 -13.56 1.54 4.56
CA ILE A 206 -13.36 0.47 3.57
C ILE A 206 -12.14 0.79 2.68
N MET A 207 -12.06 2.02 2.14
CA MET A 207 -10.94 2.40 1.27
C MET A 207 -9.60 2.42 2.01
N SER A 208 -9.56 2.97 3.21
CA SER A 208 -8.30 3.24 3.92
C SER A 208 -7.78 2.01 4.66
N CYS A 209 -8.67 1.20 5.25
CA CYS A 209 -8.30 0.08 6.10
C CYS A 209 -8.44 -1.27 5.37
N VAL A 210 -9.56 -1.51 4.69
CA VAL A 210 -9.80 -2.80 4.03
C VAL A 210 -8.99 -2.90 2.75
N PHE A 211 -9.21 -2.00 1.79
CA PHE A 211 -8.42 -2.00 0.54
C PHE A 211 -6.97 -1.56 0.78
N GLY A 212 -6.75 -0.61 1.69
CA GLY A 212 -5.41 -0.16 2.11
C GLY A 212 -4.55 -1.22 2.81
N SER A 213 -5.10 -2.39 3.16
CA SER A 213 -4.32 -3.53 3.69
C SER A 213 -3.39 -4.16 2.64
N GLY A 214 -3.58 -3.83 1.36
CA GLY A 214 -2.73 -4.29 0.27
C GLY A 214 -3.21 -5.58 -0.39
N ILE A 215 -4.51 -5.83 -0.37
CA ILE A 215 -5.17 -6.89 -1.15
C ILE A 215 -4.92 -6.66 -2.65
N GLU A 216 -4.91 -5.40 -3.09
CA GLU A 216 -4.62 -5.03 -4.48
C GLU A 216 -3.14 -4.60 -4.65
N PRO A 217 -2.44 -5.12 -5.67
CA PRO A 217 -1.10 -4.66 -6.01
C PRO A 217 -1.15 -3.22 -6.50
N GLY A 218 -0.34 -2.34 -5.90
CA GLY A 218 -0.27 -0.91 -6.25
C GLY A 218 -1.14 0.03 -5.41
N ALA A 219 -2.01 -0.49 -4.55
CA ALA A 219 -2.78 0.35 -3.63
C ALA A 219 -1.87 1.01 -2.57
N VAL A 220 -2.05 2.31 -2.35
CA VAL A 220 -1.32 3.05 -1.30
C VAL A 220 -1.71 2.49 0.06
N ARG A 221 -0.74 1.88 0.75
CA ARG A 221 -0.94 1.28 2.08
C ARG A 221 -0.96 2.35 3.15
N ASN A 222 -2.14 2.67 3.68
CA ASN A 222 -2.28 3.55 4.82
C ASN A 222 -1.95 2.77 6.10
N LYS A 223 -0.83 3.12 6.75
CA LYS A 223 -0.37 2.44 7.98
C LYS A 223 -1.15 2.87 9.23
N ALA A 224 -1.79 4.03 9.20
CA ALA A 224 -2.51 4.59 10.33
C ALA A 224 -3.76 5.34 9.87
N VAL A 225 -4.84 5.21 10.64
CA VAL A 225 -6.11 5.92 10.44
C VAL A 225 -6.59 6.43 11.78
N MET A 226 -7.01 7.70 11.83
CA MET A 226 -7.52 8.36 13.03
C MET A 226 -9.02 8.65 12.88
N LEU A 227 -9.81 8.24 13.86
CA LEU A 227 -11.25 8.51 13.92
C LEU A 227 -11.54 9.64 14.92
N LEU A 228 -11.93 10.81 14.38
CA LEU A 228 -12.31 11.99 15.16
C LEU A 228 -13.84 12.16 15.19
N GLY A 229 -14.37 12.67 16.31
CA GLY A 229 -15.79 12.97 16.47
C GLY A 229 -16.15 13.19 17.94
N PRO A 230 -17.42 13.38 18.29
CA PRO A 230 -17.86 13.43 19.69
C PRO A 230 -17.78 12.05 20.36
N GLU A 231 -17.95 12.03 21.67
CA GLU A 231 -17.99 10.77 22.44
C GLU A 231 -19.22 9.93 22.08
N ARG A 232 -19.12 8.61 22.29
CA ARG A 232 -20.23 7.64 22.10
C ARG A 232 -20.81 7.53 20.68
N ASN A 233 -20.16 8.07 19.66
CA ASN A 233 -20.54 7.90 18.25
C ASN A 233 -20.13 6.55 17.61
N GLY A 234 -19.94 5.49 18.40
CA GLY A 234 -19.58 4.17 17.86
C GLY A 234 -18.16 4.06 17.26
N LYS A 235 -17.23 4.97 17.57
CA LYS A 235 -15.85 4.91 17.03
C LYS A 235 -15.11 3.61 17.37
N ALA A 236 -15.25 3.13 18.61
CA ALA A 236 -14.67 1.85 19.03
C ALA A 236 -15.30 0.68 18.25
N PHE A 237 -16.62 0.72 18.09
CA PHE A 237 -17.36 -0.27 17.29
C PHE A 237 -16.91 -0.26 15.83
N MET A 238 -16.67 0.90 15.22
CA MET A 238 -16.13 0.98 13.86
C MET A 238 -14.77 0.28 13.73
N VAL A 239 -13.91 0.35 14.74
CA VAL A 239 -12.64 -0.40 14.74
C VAL A 239 -12.90 -1.91 14.83
N ASP A 240 -13.83 -2.33 15.68
CA ASP A 240 -14.21 -3.74 15.80
C ASP A 240 -14.76 -4.30 14.47
N THR A 241 -15.51 -3.50 13.72
CA THR A 241 -16.00 -3.92 12.40
C THR A 241 -14.90 -4.08 11.36
N ILE A 242 -13.85 -3.24 11.40
CA ILE A 242 -12.69 -3.37 10.50
C ILE A 242 -11.92 -4.66 10.83
N CYS A 243 -11.72 -4.93 12.12
CA CYS A 243 -11.09 -6.15 12.57
C CYS A 243 -11.89 -7.39 12.14
N GLY A 244 -13.22 -7.38 12.25
CA GLY A 244 -14.04 -8.51 11.81
C GLY A 244 -14.06 -8.72 10.30
N GLU A 245 -14.08 -7.65 9.48
CA GLU A 245 -13.99 -7.79 8.01
C GLU A 245 -12.63 -8.35 7.55
N LEU A 246 -11.54 -7.93 8.20
CA LEU A 246 -10.19 -8.42 7.90
C LEU A 246 -9.86 -9.74 8.61
N ASN A 247 -10.77 -10.27 9.44
CA ASN A 247 -10.49 -11.34 10.40
C ASN A 247 -9.21 -11.09 11.23
N ALA A 248 -8.92 -9.82 11.51
CA ALA A 248 -7.71 -9.36 12.16
C ALA A 248 -7.80 -9.40 13.68
N ILE A 249 -6.65 -9.57 14.33
CA ILE A 249 -6.53 -9.49 15.79
C ILE A 249 -6.49 -8.03 16.22
N LYS A 250 -7.29 -7.64 17.22
CA LYS A 250 -7.31 -6.31 17.83
C LYS A 250 -6.43 -6.30 19.08
N ILE A 251 -5.49 -5.38 19.13
CA ILE A 251 -4.63 -5.13 20.28
C ILE A 251 -4.99 -3.76 20.85
N ASP A 252 -5.55 -3.71 22.06
CA ASP A 252 -6.02 -2.46 22.69
C ASP A 252 -4.96 -1.81 23.61
N ILE A 253 -4.26 -0.80 23.10
CA ILE A 253 -3.25 -0.04 23.86
C ILE A 253 -3.83 1.28 24.38
N THR A 254 -5.11 1.28 24.78
CA THR A 254 -5.72 2.45 25.40
C THR A 254 -4.95 2.82 26.68
N PRO A 255 -4.53 4.09 26.87
CA PRO A 255 -3.65 4.48 27.98
C PRO A 255 -4.21 4.11 29.36
N GLU A 256 -5.53 4.18 29.55
CA GLU A 256 -6.18 3.78 30.82
C GLU A 256 -5.99 2.29 31.14
N VAL A 257 -6.06 1.43 30.11
CA VAL A 257 -5.86 -0.02 30.22
C VAL A 257 -4.37 -0.32 30.31
N PHE A 258 -3.56 0.37 29.52
CA PHE A 258 -2.13 0.09 29.39
C PHE A 258 -1.32 0.55 30.60
N SER A 259 -1.61 1.73 31.17
CA SER A 259 -0.89 2.23 32.36
C SER A 259 -1.27 1.50 33.65
N ALA A 260 -2.43 0.84 33.68
CA ALA A 260 -2.87 0.07 34.83
C ALA A 260 -2.15 -1.27 34.98
N VAL A 261 -1.63 -1.82 33.88
CA VAL A 261 -1.07 -3.18 33.83
C VAL A 261 0.43 -3.19 33.56
N VAL A 262 1.02 -2.08 33.10
CA VAL A 262 2.42 -2.04 32.64
C VAL A 262 3.25 -1.00 33.39
N ASP A 263 4.27 -1.47 34.12
CA ASP A 263 5.26 -0.63 34.82
C ASP A 263 6.22 0.11 33.87
N ILE A 264 6.55 -0.51 32.72
CA ILE A 264 7.50 0.04 31.72
C ILE A 264 6.84 0.07 30.33
N PRO A 265 6.10 1.15 30.00
CA PRO A 265 5.28 1.20 28.79
C PRO A 265 6.10 1.09 27.49
N ALA A 266 7.32 1.64 27.46
CA ALA A 266 8.13 1.67 26.24
C ALA A 266 8.61 0.28 25.77
N LYS A 267 8.91 -0.64 26.71
CA LYS A 267 9.35 -1.99 26.37
C LYS A 267 8.20 -2.82 25.83
N VAL A 268 7.06 -2.78 26.52
CA VAL A 268 5.86 -3.52 26.13
C VAL A 268 5.33 -3.02 24.78
N LEU A 269 5.41 -1.72 24.46
CA LEU A 269 5.06 -1.22 23.14
C LEU A 269 5.88 -1.85 22.00
N ALA A 270 7.19 -2.07 22.21
CA ALA A 270 8.03 -2.71 21.21
C ALA A 270 7.64 -4.18 21.00
N GLU A 271 7.35 -4.89 22.09
CA GLU A 271 6.89 -6.29 22.06
C GLU A 271 5.51 -6.39 21.40
N VAL A 272 4.60 -5.44 21.66
CA VAL A 272 3.28 -5.37 21.03
C VAL A 272 3.38 -5.15 19.52
N VAL A 273 4.27 -4.27 19.06
CA VAL A 273 4.52 -4.08 17.61
C VAL A 273 5.12 -5.34 16.98
N LEU A 274 5.96 -6.06 17.72
CA LEU A 274 6.52 -7.33 17.29
C LEU A 274 5.43 -8.41 17.17
N ALA A 275 4.56 -8.52 18.19
CA ALA A 275 3.40 -9.40 18.17
C ALA A 275 2.45 -9.08 17.00
N ALA A 276 2.16 -7.80 16.77
CA ALA A 276 1.33 -7.35 15.64
C ALA A 276 1.91 -7.79 14.28
N LYS A 277 3.24 -7.79 14.12
CA LYS A 277 3.90 -8.26 12.89
C LYS A 277 3.83 -9.77 12.70
N ILE A 278 3.81 -10.53 13.79
CA ILE A 278 3.72 -11.99 13.74
C ILE A 278 2.28 -12.44 13.48
N PHE A 279 1.31 -11.80 14.14
CA PHE A 279 -0.11 -12.11 14.03
C PHE A 279 -0.82 -11.35 12.89
N GLN A 280 -0.15 -11.15 11.75
CA GLN A 280 -0.79 -10.49 10.61
C GLN A 280 -1.95 -11.35 10.07
N PRO A 281 -3.13 -10.77 9.78
CA PRO A 281 -3.48 -9.35 9.90
C PRO A 281 -3.80 -8.90 11.34
N SER A 282 -3.28 -7.76 11.76
CA SER A 282 -3.47 -7.19 13.10
C SER A 282 -3.79 -5.71 13.07
N VAL A 283 -4.57 -5.24 14.04
CA VAL A 283 -4.98 -3.84 14.22
C VAL A 283 -4.62 -3.40 15.63
N ILE A 284 -3.77 -2.38 15.73
CA ILE A 284 -3.45 -1.73 17.00
C ILE A 284 -4.45 -0.60 17.22
N TYR A 285 -5.21 -0.69 18.30
CA TYR A 285 -6.21 0.31 18.68
C TYR A 285 -5.69 1.15 19.85
N MET A 286 -5.83 2.47 19.75
CA MET A 286 -5.55 3.41 20.84
C MET A 286 -6.73 4.37 20.97
N LYS A 287 -7.46 4.29 22.08
CA LYS A 287 -8.51 5.25 22.41
C LYS A 287 -7.90 6.48 23.10
N ASN A 288 -8.50 7.65 22.89
CA ASN A 288 -8.11 8.91 23.53
C ASN A 288 -6.63 9.24 23.34
N ILE A 289 -6.19 9.18 22.08
CA ILE A 289 -4.80 9.35 21.67
C ILE A 289 -4.23 10.71 22.10
N GLU A 290 -5.08 11.73 22.24
CA GLU A 290 -4.73 13.07 22.72
C GLU A 290 -4.06 13.05 24.09
N ARG A 291 -4.38 12.09 24.97
CA ARG A 291 -3.76 11.96 26.28
C ARG A 291 -2.32 11.45 26.22
N VAL A 292 -1.98 10.69 25.18
CA VAL A 292 -0.61 10.19 24.96
C VAL A 292 0.29 11.31 24.44
N PHE A 293 -0.27 12.19 23.60
CA PHE A 293 0.47 13.29 22.96
C PHE A 293 0.32 14.64 23.68
N SER A 294 -0.47 14.72 24.75
CA SER A 294 -0.64 15.95 25.52
C SER A 294 0.64 16.30 26.27
N LYS A 295 1.12 17.54 26.08
CA LYS A 295 2.19 18.10 26.91
C LYS A 295 1.64 18.36 28.30
N LYS A 296 2.35 17.92 29.34
CA LYS A 296 1.98 18.19 30.74
C LYS A 296 1.90 19.71 30.93
N VAL A 297 0.68 20.23 31.07
CA VAL A 297 0.45 21.61 31.50
C VAL A 297 0.81 21.62 32.99
N ARG A 298 1.74 22.49 33.39
CA ARG A 298 1.99 22.70 34.82
C ARG A 298 0.76 23.42 35.35
N ASP A 299 0.06 22.79 36.28
CA ASP A 299 -1.01 23.45 37.03
C ASP A 299 -0.39 24.70 37.69
N PHE A 300 -1.09 25.84 37.57
CA PHE A 300 -0.72 27.11 38.20
C PHE A 300 -1.05 27.08 39.70
#